data_AF-A0A4Q6IS05-F1
#
_entry.id   AF-A0A4Q6IS05-F1
#
_cell.length_a   1.000
_cell.length_b   1.000
_cell.length_c   1.000
_cell.angle_alpha   90.00
_cell.angle_beta   90.00
_cell.angle_gamma   90.00
#
_symmetry.space_group_name_H-M   'P 1'
#
loop_
_entity.id
_entity.type
_entity.pdbx_description
1 polymer ?
#
loop_
_entity_poly.entity_id
_entity_poly.type
_entity_poly.pdbx_seq_one_letter_code
_entity_poly.pdbx_strand_id
1 'polypeptide(L)'
;MPARRKAAAVVTLGLAPLALTALAAAPASAHGSMGDPVSRVSQCYAEGPESPRSDACKAAVAAGGTQALYDWNGIRIGDANGRHQELIPDGKLCSANNDEFKGLDLARADWPATAVSSGSYTFKYRVTAPHKGTFKVYVTKPGYDPSQPLAWDDLDLADPVATATDPAPVGGFYTFSGTLPERSGKHLLYAVWQRSDSPEAFYSCSDVTFGGGSGEQSGTENAGGTDASPAPTASAPSEEQIEDGTDKSTVENHGHGDNDARTSAEPVAAANQPKAAGATENLAETGGDSGTPYIAVAGAAALALGSAALFASVRRRAVGGRAGR
;
A
#
# COMPACT_ATOMS: atom_id res chain seq x y z
N MET A 1 7.21 12.57 60.91
CA MET A 1 8.15 12.21 59.82
C MET A 1 7.48 11.17 58.93
N PRO A 2 7.64 11.25 57.60
CA PRO A 2 6.48 11.51 56.74
C PRO A 2 5.97 10.29 55.97
N ALA A 3 4.64 10.16 55.91
CA ALA A 3 3.89 9.30 54.98
C ALA A 3 4.07 9.69 53.49
N ARG A 4 4.85 10.74 53.20
CA ARG A 4 5.11 11.26 51.85
C ARG A 4 6.13 10.44 51.05
N ARG A 5 6.80 9.44 51.65
CA ARG A 5 7.82 8.63 50.96
C ARG A 5 7.29 7.36 50.28
N LYS A 6 6.01 7.00 50.44
CA LYS A 6 5.44 5.79 49.81
C LYS A 6 4.71 6.04 48.49
N ALA A 7 4.45 7.29 48.12
CA ALA A 7 3.77 7.64 46.88
C ALA A 7 4.71 7.74 45.66
N ALA A 8 6.03 7.88 45.87
CA ALA A 8 6.99 8.07 44.78
C ALA A 8 7.43 6.78 44.07
N ALA A 9 7.19 5.60 44.67
CA ALA A 9 7.64 4.32 44.11
C ALA A 9 6.63 3.63 43.20
N VAL A 10 5.38 4.11 43.14
CA VAL A 10 4.29 3.49 42.35
C VAL A 10 4.12 4.17 40.99
N VAL A 11 4.59 5.41 40.82
CA VAL A 11 4.40 6.17 39.56
C VAL A 11 5.44 5.78 38.49
N THR A 12 6.64 5.34 38.87
CA THR A 12 7.71 5.03 37.91
C THR A 12 7.61 3.62 37.28
N LEU A 13 6.93 2.67 37.93
CA LEU A 13 6.76 1.30 37.42
C LEU A 13 5.57 1.12 36.46
N GLY A 14 4.63 2.07 36.44
CA GLY A 14 3.47 2.04 35.53
C GLY A 14 3.70 2.74 34.19
N LEU A 15 4.57 3.77 34.14
CA LEU A 15 4.78 4.58 32.94
C LEU A 15 5.75 3.93 31.93
N ALA A 16 6.71 3.12 32.39
CA ALA A 16 7.65 2.43 31.51
C ALA A 16 6.99 1.41 30.55
N PRO A 17 6.08 0.53 30.98
CA PRO A 17 5.41 -0.39 30.05
C PRO A 17 4.42 0.31 29.11
N LEU A 18 3.80 1.42 29.53
CA LEU A 18 2.90 2.23 28.66
C LEU A 18 3.67 3.04 27.60
N ALA A 19 4.87 3.52 27.91
CA ALA A 19 5.73 4.18 26.94
C ALA A 19 6.32 3.21 25.91
N LEU A 20 6.59 1.95 26.29
CA LEU A 20 7.06 0.92 25.35
C LEU A 20 5.98 0.48 24.35
N THR A 21 4.69 0.52 24.70
CA THR A 21 3.61 0.13 23.77
C THR A 21 3.30 1.19 22.72
N ALA A 22 3.58 2.47 23.00
CA ALA A 22 3.35 3.57 22.06
C ALA A 22 4.44 3.69 20.97
N LEU A 23 5.62 3.10 21.19
CA LEU A 23 6.76 3.14 20.25
C LEU A 23 6.82 1.97 19.26
N ALA A 24 5.86 1.04 19.28
CA ALA A 24 5.95 -0.21 18.52
C ALA A 24 4.80 -0.46 17.52
N ALA A 25 3.86 0.46 17.36
CA ALA A 25 2.84 0.36 16.33
C ALA A 25 3.29 1.12 15.08
N ALA A 26 4.30 0.61 14.37
CA ALA A 26 4.51 1.00 12.99
C ALA A 26 3.20 0.75 12.22
N PRO A 27 2.76 1.66 11.33
CA PRO A 27 1.58 1.43 10.53
C PRO A 27 1.79 0.10 9.80
N ALA A 28 0.92 -0.88 10.07
CA ALA A 28 0.93 -2.12 9.31
C ALA A 28 0.50 -1.74 7.89
N SER A 29 1.42 -1.81 6.94
CA SER A 29 1.17 -1.49 5.54
C SER A 29 0.14 -2.45 4.96
N ALA A 30 -0.84 -1.93 4.22
CA ALA A 30 -1.65 -2.77 3.34
C ALA A 30 -0.95 -2.89 2.00
N HIS A 31 -1.27 -3.91 1.20
CA HIS A 31 -0.62 -4.08 -0.09
C HIS A 31 -1.54 -4.82 -1.06
N GLY A 32 -1.67 -4.29 -2.27
CA GLY A 32 -2.43 -4.92 -3.33
C GLY A 32 -2.62 -4.04 -4.57
N SER A 33 -3.31 -4.59 -5.55
CA SER A 33 -3.71 -3.89 -6.77
C SER A 33 -4.88 -4.60 -7.45
N MET A 34 -5.52 -3.98 -8.44
CA MET A 34 -6.61 -4.63 -9.18
C MET A 34 -6.09 -5.84 -9.97
N GLY A 35 -6.69 -7.01 -9.71
CA GLY A 35 -6.43 -8.25 -10.43
C GLY A 35 -7.47 -8.54 -11.51
N ASP A 36 -8.70 -8.03 -11.37
CA ASP A 36 -9.76 -8.13 -12.38
C ASP A 36 -10.75 -6.96 -12.28
N PRO A 37 -10.82 -6.06 -13.29
CA PRO A 37 -9.96 -6.03 -14.47
C PRO A 37 -8.51 -5.73 -14.10
N VAL A 38 -7.58 -6.27 -14.86
CA VAL A 38 -6.15 -6.27 -14.53
C VAL A 38 -5.60 -4.84 -14.54
N SER A 39 -4.88 -4.45 -13.48
CA SER A 39 -4.22 -3.14 -13.42
C SER A 39 -3.01 -3.05 -14.36
N ARG A 40 -2.61 -1.82 -14.73
CA ARG A 40 -1.38 -1.55 -15.51
C ARG A 40 -0.15 -2.19 -14.87
N VAL A 41 0.02 -2.01 -13.56
CA VAL A 41 1.19 -2.52 -12.85
C VAL A 41 1.20 -4.04 -12.77
N SER A 42 0.06 -4.66 -12.49
CA SER A 42 -0.07 -6.12 -12.45
C SER A 42 0.16 -6.73 -13.83
N GLN A 43 -0.38 -6.12 -14.89
CA GLN A 43 -0.14 -6.53 -16.27
C GLN A 43 1.35 -6.46 -16.63
N CYS A 44 2.01 -5.34 -16.36
CA CYS A 44 3.41 -5.19 -16.72
C CYS A 44 4.32 -6.11 -15.90
N TYR A 45 3.96 -6.36 -14.64
CA TYR A 45 4.62 -7.39 -13.85
C TYR A 45 4.44 -8.78 -14.45
N ALA A 46 3.22 -9.14 -14.90
CA ALA A 46 2.92 -10.41 -15.55
C ALA A 46 3.68 -10.62 -16.87
N GLU A 47 4.03 -9.54 -17.58
CA GLU A 47 4.87 -9.61 -18.77
C GLU A 47 6.36 -9.85 -18.47
N GLY A 48 6.78 -9.71 -17.21
CA GLY A 48 8.16 -9.84 -16.77
C GLY A 48 8.86 -8.48 -16.66
N PRO A 49 9.21 -8.01 -15.45
CA PRO A 49 9.78 -6.67 -15.26
C PRO A 49 11.04 -6.37 -16.07
N GLU A 50 11.93 -7.36 -16.21
CA GLU A 50 13.22 -7.19 -16.89
C GLU A 50 13.10 -7.18 -18.42
N SER A 51 12.00 -7.69 -18.98
CA SER A 51 11.82 -7.85 -20.43
C SER A 51 10.33 -7.89 -20.81
N PRO A 52 9.58 -6.80 -20.57
CA PRO A 52 8.16 -6.75 -20.89
C PRO A 52 7.91 -6.85 -22.40
N ARG A 53 6.73 -7.35 -22.77
CA ARG A 53 6.38 -7.72 -24.15
C ARG A 53 5.70 -6.58 -24.90
N SER A 54 4.74 -5.91 -24.27
CA SER A 54 3.98 -4.81 -24.84
C SER A 54 4.79 -3.52 -24.85
N ASP A 55 4.55 -2.68 -25.86
CA ASP A 55 5.29 -1.42 -26.00
C ASP A 55 4.94 -0.42 -24.90
N ALA A 56 3.72 -0.48 -24.35
CA ALA A 56 3.33 0.29 -23.18
C ALA A 56 4.14 -0.12 -21.93
N CYS A 57 4.26 -1.41 -21.63
CA CYS A 57 5.04 -1.87 -20.47
C CYS A 57 6.55 -1.64 -20.64
N LYS A 58 7.10 -1.78 -21.86
CA LYS A 58 8.49 -1.36 -22.16
C LYS A 58 8.70 0.13 -21.91
N ALA A 59 7.76 0.97 -22.34
CA ALA A 59 7.83 2.41 -22.10
C ALA A 59 7.71 2.75 -20.61
N ALA A 60 6.86 2.05 -19.87
CA ALA A 60 6.72 2.20 -18.43
C ALA A 60 8.04 1.89 -17.70
N VAL A 61 8.69 0.76 -18.04
CA VAL A 61 10.00 0.39 -17.51
C VAL A 61 11.09 1.38 -17.93
N ALA A 62 11.08 1.85 -19.18
CA ALA A 62 12.04 2.86 -19.63
C ALA A 62 11.90 4.20 -18.87
N ALA A 63 10.68 4.55 -18.46
CA ALA A 63 10.42 5.77 -17.71
C ALA A 63 10.68 5.62 -16.19
N GLY A 64 10.23 4.52 -15.58
CA GLY A 64 10.22 4.31 -14.11
C GLY A 64 11.24 3.31 -13.57
N GLY A 65 11.89 2.52 -14.42
CA GLY A 65 12.70 1.37 -14.02
C GLY A 65 11.86 0.12 -13.75
N THR A 66 12.53 -0.99 -13.39
CA THR A 66 11.88 -2.29 -13.15
C THR A 66 11.33 -2.43 -11.74
N GLN A 67 11.88 -1.68 -10.77
CA GLN A 67 11.54 -1.80 -9.34
C GLN A 67 10.04 -1.60 -9.08
N ALA A 68 9.43 -0.60 -9.72
CA ALA A 68 8.00 -0.33 -9.63
C ALA A 68 7.11 -1.53 -10.00
N LEU A 69 7.60 -2.44 -10.85
CA LEU A 69 6.85 -3.65 -11.19
C LEU A 69 7.03 -4.75 -10.14
N TYR A 70 8.21 -4.87 -9.51
CA TYR A 70 8.37 -5.75 -8.34
C TYR A 70 7.52 -5.28 -7.17
N ASP A 71 7.35 -3.97 -7.03
CA ASP A 71 6.55 -3.31 -6.01
C ASP A 71 5.09 -3.06 -6.47
N TRP A 72 4.56 -3.98 -7.30
CA TRP A 72 3.24 -3.87 -7.93
C TRP A 72 2.06 -3.67 -6.97
N ASN A 73 2.24 -4.05 -5.71
CA ASN A 73 1.25 -3.96 -4.65
C ASN A 73 1.42 -2.71 -3.77
N GLY A 74 2.32 -1.80 -4.13
CA GLY A 74 2.78 -0.67 -3.32
C GLY A 74 2.33 0.73 -3.76
N ILE A 75 1.44 0.88 -4.74
CA ILE A 75 0.96 2.20 -5.22
C ILE A 75 0.03 2.81 -4.18
N ARG A 76 0.61 3.62 -3.29
CA ARG A 76 -0.08 4.10 -2.08
C ARG A 76 0.38 5.48 -1.65
N ILE A 77 -0.46 6.09 -0.82
CA ILE A 77 -0.14 7.31 -0.07
C ILE A 77 -0.45 7.05 1.40
N GLY A 78 0.59 7.08 2.23
CA GLY A 78 0.50 6.75 3.66
C GLY A 78 -0.42 7.69 4.45
N ASP A 79 -0.42 8.99 4.13
CA ASP A 79 -1.28 9.99 4.79
C ASP A 79 -2.38 10.52 3.86
N ALA A 80 -3.03 9.62 3.10
CA ALA A 80 -4.10 10.01 2.18
C ALA A 80 -5.30 10.62 2.93
N ASN A 81 -5.80 9.89 3.93
CA ASN A 81 -6.92 10.28 4.80
C ASN A 81 -8.12 10.87 4.04
N GLY A 82 -8.46 10.29 2.88
CA GLY A 82 -9.53 10.75 1.99
C GLY A 82 -9.21 11.95 1.10
N ARG A 83 -8.04 12.58 1.23
CA ARG A 83 -7.61 13.78 0.48
C ARG A 83 -7.02 13.45 -0.90
N HIS A 84 -7.62 12.51 -1.61
CA HIS A 84 -7.05 11.95 -2.85
C HIS A 84 -6.80 13.03 -3.92
N GLN A 85 -7.79 13.88 -4.21
CA GLN A 85 -7.69 14.93 -5.21
C GLN A 85 -6.75 16.08 -4.82
N GLU A 86 -6.50 16.27 -3.53
CA GLU A 86 -5.56 17.26 -3.02
C GLU A 86 -4.10 16.79 -3.18
N LEU A 87 -3.86 15.50 -2.96
CA LEU A 87 -2.52 14.91 -2.91
C LEU A 87 -2.02 14.41 -4.26
N ILE A 88 -2.94 14.12 -5.19
CA ILE A 88 -2.63 13.56 -6.50
C ILE A 88 -3.03 14.57 -7.57
N PRO A 89 -2.06 15.27 -8.21
CA PRO A 89 -2.37 16.18 -9.29
C PRO A 89 -2.80 15.42 -10.56
N ASP A 90 -3.44 16.13 -11.48
CA ASP A 90 -3.79 15.58 -12.80
C ASP A 90 -2.54 15.05 -13.53
N GLY A 91 -2.72 13.96 -14.26
CA GLY A 91 -1.66 13.24 -14.94
C GLY A 91 -0.81 12.35 -14.01
N LYS A 92 -1.13 12.27 -12.72
CA LYS A 92 -0.39 11.46 -11.72
C LYS A 92 -1.25 10.42 -11.01
N LEU A 93 -2.45 10.15 -11.53
CA LEU A 93 -3.43 9.28 -10.88
C LEU A 93 -2.95 7.84 -10.77
N CYS A 94 -2.31 7.30 -11.83
CA CYS A 94 -1.91 5.90 -11.89
C CYS A 94 -0.63 5.59 -11.09
N SER A 95 0.21 6.60 -10.86
CA SER A 95 1.36 6.52 -9.94
C SER A 95 1.02 6.93 -8.51
N ALA A 96 -0.18 7.47 -8.25
CA ALA A 96 -0.52 8.15 -7.01
C ALA A 96 0.48 9.26 -6.64
N ASN A 97 1.02 9.97 -7.65
CA ASN A 97 2.05 10.99 -7.49
C ASN A 97 3.38 10.48 -6.88
N ASN A 98 3.63 9.17 -6.96
CA ASN A 98 4.89 8.57 -6.53
C ASN A 98 5.84 8.41 -7.74
N ASP A 99 7.03 9.00 -7.63
CA ASP A 99 8.06 9.00 -8.68
C ASP A 99 8.53 7.60 -9.09
N GLU A 100 8.47 6.62 -8.18
CA GLU A 100 8.76 5.22 -8.50
C GLU A 100 7.82 4.69 -9.58
N PHE A 101 6.52 5.00 -9.47
CA PHE A 101 5.48 4.48 -10.33
C PHE A 101 5.16 5.39 -11.53
N LYS A 102 5.97 6.43 -11.79
CA LYS A 102 5.71 7.44 -12.84
C LYS A 102 5.54 6.87 -14.25
N GLY A 103 6.09 5.69 -14.53
CA GLY A 103 5.91 4.99 -15.81
C GLY A 103 4.45 4.57 -16.06
N LEU A 104 3.64 4.42 -15.02
CA LEU A 104 2.22 4.05 -15.11
C LEU A 104 1.33 5.22 -15.54
N ASP A 105 1.82 6.47 -15.45
CA ASP A 105 1.11 7.68 -15.86
C ASP A 105 1.19 7.96 -17.37
N LEU A 106 1.97 7.19 -18.13
CA LEU A 106 2.15 7.43 -19.56
C LEU A 106 0.81 7.37 -20.29
N ALA A 107 0.46 8.46 -20.97
CA ALA A 107 -0.71 8.57 -21.81
C ALA A 107 -0.48 7.80 -23.13
N ARG A 108 -1.08 6.62 -23.24
CA ARG A 108 -0.93 5.74 -24.39
C ARG A 108 -2.22 5.01 -24.72
N ALA A 109 -2.52 4.85 -26.00
CA ALA A 109 -3.68 4.08 -26.47
C ALA A 109 -3.45 2.56 -26.53
N ASP A 110 -2.21 2.11 -26.39
CA ASP A 110 -1.76 0.72 -26.56
C ASP A 110 -1.46 -0.01 -25.23
N TRP A 111 -1.89 0.54 -24.09
CA TRP A 111 -1.91 -0.21 -22.83
C TRP A 111 -2.71 -1.50 -23.00
N PRO A 112 -2.21 -2.66 -22.51
CA PRO A 112 -2.98 -3.88 -22.53
C PRO A 112 -4.29 -3.71 -21.73
N ALA A 113 -5.40 -4.18 -22.28
CA ALA A 113 -6.73 -3.91 -21.73
C ALA A 113 -7.54 -5.18 -21.46
N THR A 114 -8.38 -5.14 -20.42
CA THR A 114 -9.40 -6.18 -20.18
C THR A 114 -10.65 -5.87 -21.02
N ALA A 115 -11.13 -6.85 -21.78
CA ALA A 115 -12.39 -6.72 -22.52
C ALA A 115 -13.59 -6.81 -21.56
N VAL A 116 -14.50 -5.84 -21.64
CA VAL A 116 -15.67 -5.74 -20.74
C VAL A 116 -16.95 -5.42 -21.50
N SER A 117 -18.09 -5.67 -20.85
CA SER A 117 -19.41 -5.26 -21.31
C SER A 117 -20.08 -4.39 -20.25
N SER A 118 -20.97 -3.49 -20.68
CA SER A 118 -21.87 -2.77 -19.79
C SER A 118 -22.71 -3.74 -18.94
N GLY A 119 -23.09 -3.33 -17.73
CA GLY A 119 -23.89 -4.13 -16.81
C GLY A 119 -23.09 -4.68 -15.61
N SER A 120 -23.61 -5.74 -15.00
CA SER A 120 -23.04 -6.31 -13.77
C SER A 120 -21.60 -6.78 -13.99
N TYR A 121 -20.71 -6.39 -13.09
CA TYR A 121 -19.30 -6.79 -13.11
C TYR A 121 -18.84 -7.24 -11.73
N THR A 122 -17.98 -8.25 -11.68
CA THR A 122 -17.34 -8.72 -10.44
C THR A 122 -15.90 -8.27 -10.42
N PHE A 123 -15.58 -7.35 -9.52
CA PHE A 123 -14.24 -6.84 -9.32
C PHE A 123 -13.46 -7.75 -8.38
N LYS A 124 -12.18 -7.99 -8.70
CA LYS A 124 -11.24 -8.70 -7.83
C LYS A 124 -10.02 -7.82 -7.59
N TYR A 125 -9.82 -7.44 -6.33
CA TYR A 125 -8.64 -6.73 -5.89
C TYR A 125 -7.70 -7.73 -5.23
N ARG A 126 -6.51 -7.93 -5.81
CA ARG A 126 -5.48 -8.81 -5.27
C ARG A 126 -4.87 -8.16 -4.04
N VAL A 127 -4.73 -8.90 -2.96
CA VAL A 127 -4.19 -8.39 -1.69
C VAL A 127 -3.13 -9.34 -1.13
N THR A 128 -1.99 -8.81 -0.72
CA THR A 128 -0.94 -9.56 -0.01
C THR A 128 -1.01 -9.33 1.50
N ALA A 129 -1.43 -8.13 1.92
CA ALA A 129 -1.68 -7.77 3.32
C ALA A 129 -3.12 -7.23 3.49
N PRO A 130 -4.07 -8.02 4.02
CA PRO A 130 -5.46 -7.60 4.20
C PRO A 130 -5.66 -6.57 5.31
N HIS A 131 -6.44 -5.52 5.05
CA HIS A 131 -6.84 -4.48 6.03
C HIS A 131 -8.30 -4.08 5.86
N LYS A 132 -8.85 -3.33 6.82
CA LYS A 132 -10.19 -2.77 6.69
C LYS A 132 -10.18 -1.50 5.85
N GLY A 133 -11.25 -1.25 5.11
CA GLY A 133 -11.36 -0.07 4.28
C GLY A 133 -12.53 -0.09 3.31
N THR A 134 -12.65 1.00 2.56
CA THR A 134 -13.65 1.14 1.50
C THR A 134 -12.96 1.22 0.15
N PHE A 135 -13.39 0.36 -0.75
CA PHE A 135 -13.08 0.40 -2.17
C PHE A 135 -14.09 1.29 -2.87
N LYS A 136 -13.61 2.19 -3.72
CA LYS A 136 -14.39 2.88 -4.74
C LYS A 136 -13.72 2.66 -6.09
N VAL A 137 -14.50 2.29 -7.09
CA VAL A 137 -14.02 2.17 -8.47
C VAL A 137 -14.75 3.19 -9.32
N TYR A 138 -14.01 4.02 -10.03
CA TYR A 138 -14.51 5.03 -10.95
C TYR A 138 -14.19 4.61 -12.38
N VAL A 139 -14.95 5.12 -13.34
CA VAL A 139 -14.70 4.92 -14.76
C VAL A 139 -14.54 6.26 -15.45
N THR A 140 -13.74 6.32 -16.52
CA THR A 140 -13.66 7.52 -17.33
C THR A 140 -15.01 7.86 -18.00
N LYS A 141 -15.26 9.17 -18.16
CA LYS A 141 -16.44 9.72 -18.84
C LYS A 141 -16.42 9.40 -20.35
N PRO A 142 -17.57 9.46 -21.05
CA PRO A 142 -17.60 9.35 -22.51
C PRO A 142 -16.70 10.42 -23.16
N GLY A 143 -16.00 10.05 -24.23
CA GLY A 143 -15.06 10.94 -24.92
C GLY A 143 -13.64 10.94 -24.36
N TYR A 144 -13.34 10.10 -23.36
CA TYR A 144 -11.99 9.86 -22.87
C TYR A 144 -11.01 9.52 -23.99
N ASP A 145 -9.88 10.23 -24.04
CA ASP A 145 -8.78 10.00 -24.96
C ASP A 145 -7.57 9.43 -24.19
N PRO A 146 -7.23 8.14 -24.36
CA PRO A 146 -6.10 7.52 -23.67
C PRO A 146 -4.74 8.06 -24.11
N SER A 147 -4.67 8.89 -25.16
CA SER A 147 -3.45 9.60 -25.55
C SER A 147 -3.20 10.88 -24.75
N GLN A 148 -4.15 11.30 -23.91
CA GLN A 148 -3.97 12.40 -22.95
C GLN A 148 -3.70 11.87 -21.53
N PRO A 149 -2.90 12.60 -20.71
CA PRO A 149 -2.74 12.24 -19.31
C PRO A 149 -4.08 12.27 -18.57
N LEU A 150 -4.36 11.21 -17.81
CA LEU A 150 -5.60 11.09 -17.03
C LEU A 150 -5.69 12.20 -15.98
N ALA A 151 -6.77 12.96 -15.97
CA ALA A 151 -7.11 13.98 -14.98
C ALA A 151 -8.28 13.52 -14.09
N TRP A 152 -8.47 14.15 -12.94
CA TRP A 152 -9.60 13.86 -12.06
C TRP A 152 -10.95 14.16 -12.72
N ASP A 153 -11.02 15.18 -13.57
CA ASP A 153 -12.25 15.52 -14.29
C ASP A 153 -12.55 14.58 -15.47
N ASP A 154 -11.64 13.68 -15.83
CA ASP A 154 -11.94 12.60 -16.77
C ASP A 154 -12.75 11.48 -16.12
N LEU A 155 -12.78 11.40 -14.78
CA LEU A 155 -13.47 10.35 -14.03
C LEU A 155 -14.89 10.74 -13.65
N ASP A 156 -15.81 9.78 -13.71
CA ASP A 156 -17.16 9.92 -13.18
C ASP A 156 -17.14 9.75 -11.65
N LEU A 157 -16.68 10.80 -10.94
CA LEU A 157 -16.51 10.77 -9.47
C LEU A 157 -17.84 10.79 -8.70
N ALA A 158 -18.92 11.26 -9.33
CA ALA A 158 -20.24 11.34 -8.71
C ALA A 158 -20.88 9.94 -8.59
N ASP A 159 -20.63 9.08 -9.59
CA ASP A 159 -21.25 7.77 -9.72
C ASP A 159 -20.18 6.66 -9.83
N PRO A 160 -19.53 6.26 -8.72
CA PRO A 160 -18.62 5.12 -8.72
C PRO A 160 -19.31 3.85 -9.25
N VAL A 161 -18.65 3.13 -10.16
CA VAL A 161 -19.16 1.87 -10.72
C VAL A 161 -19.19 0.74 -9.69
N ALA A 162 -18.43 0.87 -8.60
CA ALA A 162 -18.49 0.01 -7.44
C ALA A 162 -18.14 0.78 -6.16
N THR A 163 -18.80 0.42 -5.06
CA THR A 163 -18.40 0.79 -3.70
C THR A 163 -18.55 -0.42 -2.79
N ALA A 164 -17.50 -0.78 -2.07
CA ALA A 164 -17.51 -1.92 -1.14
C ALA A 164 -16.73 -1.58 0.13
N THR A 165 -17.36 -1.73 1.29
CA THR A 165 -16.71 -1.53 2.59
C THR A 165 -16.48 -2.88 3.26
N ASP A 166 -15.25 -3.08 3.73
CA ASP A 166 -14.78 -4.29 4.42
C ASP A 166 -15.21 -5.62 3.73
N PRO A 167 -15.02 -5.78 2.40
CA PRO A 167 -15.24 -7.08 1.78
C PRO A 167 -14.34 -8.14 2.44
N ALA A 168 -14.83 -9.37 2.58
CA ALA A 168 -14.02 -10.45 3.16
C ALA A 168 -12.96 -10.91 2.14
N PRO A 169 -11.68 -11.02 2.53
CA PRO A 169 -10.66 -11.55 1.64
C PRO A 169 -10.79 -13.08 1.56
N VAL A 170 -10.82 -13.63 0.34
CA VAL A 170 -10.86 -15.07 0.07
C VAL A 170 -9.84 -15.39 -1.02
N GLY A 171 -8.94 -16.34 -0.77
CA GLY A 171 -7.95 -16.78 -1.75
C GLY A 171 -7.01 -15.68 -2.22
N GLY A 172 -6.66 -14.73 -1.36
CA GLY A 172 -5.79 -13.59 -1.71
C GLY A 172 -6.50 -12.45 -2.45
N PHE A 173 -7.83 -12.45 -2.50
CA PHE A 173 -8.60 -11.39 -3.15
C PHE A 173 -9.72 -10.83 -2.29
N TYR A 174 -9.92 -9.52 -2.35
CA TYR A 174 -11.23 -8.93 -2.08
C TYR A 174 -12.07 -9.02 -3.35
N THR A 175 -13.26 -9.62 -3.24
CA THR A 175 -14.20 -9.73 -4.37
C THR A 175 -15.47 -8.95 -4.06
N PHE A 176 -15.89 -8.08 -4.97
CA PHE A 176 -17.09 -7.26 -4.79
C PHE A 176 -17.76 -6.95 -6.13
N SER A 177 -19.06 -6.73 -6.11
CA SER A 177 -19.86 -6.46 -7.30
C SER A 177 -19.98 -4.96 -7.58
N GLY A 178 -20.14 -4.61 -8.85
CA GLY A 178 -20.53 -3.28 -9.28
C GLY A 178 -21.26 -3.34 -10.61
N THR A 179 -21.52 -2.18 -11.22
CA THR A 179 -22.21 -2.06 -12.50
C THR A 179 -21.46 -1.10 -13.39
N LEU A 180 -20.94 -1.62 -14.51
CA LEU A 180 -20.31 -0.81 -15.53
C LEU A 180 -21.40 -0.09 -16.36
N PRO A 181 -21.29 1.23 -16.57
CA PRO A 181 -22.29 1.98 -17.32
C PRO A 181 -22.16 1.73 -18.82
N GLU A 182 -23.13 2.20 -19.59
CA GLU A 182 -23.02 2.20 -21.05
C GLU A 182 -21.84 3.04 -21.51
N ARG A 183 -20.89 2.38 -22.17
CA ARG A 183 -19.66 2.93 -22.74
C ARG A 183 -19.28 2.12 -23.99
N SER A 184 -18.37 2.65 -24.80
CA SER A 184 -17.83 1.96 -25.96
C SER A 184 -16.36 2.32 -26.16
N GLY A 185 -15.58 1.39 -26.70
CA GLY A 185 -14.16 1.63 -26.95
C GLY A 185 -13.33 1.62 -25.67
N LYS A 186 -12.18 2.30 -25.72
CA LYS A 186 -11.17 2.29 -24.64
C LYS A 186 -11.60 3.20 -23.50
N HIS A 187 -11.52 2.66 -22.29
CA HIS A 187 -11.77 3.37 -21.04
C HIS A 187 -10.75 2.96 -20.00
N LEU A 188 -10.72 3.69 -18.89
CA LEU A 188 -9.90 3.36 -17.74
C LEU A 188 -10.79 3.28 -16.51
N LEU A 189 -10.55 2.25 -15.69
CA LEU A 189 -11.12 2.11 -14.36
C LEU A 189 -10.08 2.50 -13.33
N TYR A 190 -10.46 3.38 -12.42
CA TYR A 190 -9.61 3.89 -11.35
C TYR A 190 -10.14 3.42 -10.00
N ALA A 191 -9.43 2.52 -9.35
CA ALA A 191 -9.78 2.01 -8.03
C ALA A 191 -9.01 2.75 -6.94
N VAL A 192 -9.73 3.15 -5.90
CA VAL A 192 -9.20 3.69 -4.65
C VAL A 192 -9.60 2.76 -3.52
N TRP A 193 -8.63 2.28 -2.74
CA TRP A 193 -8.87 1.59 -1.48
C TRP A 193 -8.41 2.49 -0.34
N GLN A 194 -9.35 3.18 0.31
CA GLN A 194 -9.07 3.97 1.50
C GLN A 194 -9.21 3.08 2.73
N ARG A 195 -8.14 2.93 3.51
CA ARG A 195 -8.21 2.18 4.77
C ARG A 195 -9.03 2.91 5.81
N SER A 196 -9.64 2.15 6.72
CA SER A 196 -10.40 2.67 7.87
C SER A 196 -9.66 2.49 9.20
N ASP A 197 -8.57 1.73 9.20
CA ASP A 197 -7.69 1.48 10.35
C ASP A 197 -6.36 2.28 10.30
N SER A 198 -6.16 3.09 9.25
CA SER A 198 -5.00 3.96 8.99
C SER A 198 -5.39 5.05 7.98
N PRO A 199 -4.71 6.21 7.93
CA PRO A 199 -4.91 7.20 6.87
C PRO A 199 -4.50 6.69 5.48
N GLU A 200 -3.75 5.60 5.38
CA GLU A 200 -3.20 5.11 4.11
C GLU A 200 -4.28 4.71 3.08
N ALA A 201 -4.01 5.00 1.79
CA ALA A 201 -4.85 4.59 0.68
C ALA A 201 -4.02 4.04 -0.50
N PHE A 202 -4.63 3.15 -1.29
CA PHE A 202 -4.05 2.50 -2.46
C PHE A 202 -4.80 2.87 -3.72
N TYR A 203 -4.09 2.90 -4.84
CA TYR A 203 -4.59 3.38 -6.12
C TYR A 203 -4.25 2.40 -7.24
N SER A 204 -5.17 2.18 -8.17
CA SER A 204 -4.96 1.24 -9.27
C SER A 204 -5.69 1.70 -10.53
N CYS A 205 -4.96 1.78 -11.64
CA CYS A 205 -5.50 2.00 -12.99
C CYS A 205 -5.61 0.67 -13.74
N SER A 206 -6.79 0.35 -14.27
CA SER A 206 -7.02 -0.80 -15.16
C SER A 206 -7.59 -0.31 -16.49
N ASP A 207 -6.87 -0.54 -17.59
CA ASP A 207 -7.37 -0.22 -18.93
C ASP A 207 -8.40 -1.29 -19.36
N VAL A 208 -9.52 -0.83 -19.92
CA VAL A 208 -10.60 -1.70 -20.38
C VAL A 208 -11.07 -1.31 -21.78
N THR A 209 -11.63 -2.27 -22.51
CA THR A 209 -12.29 -2.01 -23.80
C THR A 209 -13.73 -2.50 -23.75
N PHE A 210 -14.67 -1.56 -23.85
CA PHE A 210 -16.10 -1.83 -23.91
C PHE A 210 -16.53 -2.26 -25.31
N GLY A 211 -17.37 -3.29 -25.39
CA GLY A 211 -17.92 -3.80 -26.65
C GLY A 211 -17.02 -4.81 -27.37
N GLY A 212 -15.92 -5.22 -26.74
CA GLY A 212 -15.15 -6.39 -27.16
C GLY A 212 -15.73 -7.63 -26.51
N GLY A 213 -16.44 -8.47 -27.25
CA GLY A 213 -16.74 -9.83 -26.78
C GLY A 213 -15.44 -10.59 -26.52
N SER A 214 -15.45 -11.53 -25.57
CA SER A 214 -14.42 -12.55 -25.44
C SER A 214 -14.39 -13.38 -26.73
N GLY A 215 -13.62 -12.91 -27.71
CA GLY A 215 -13.37 -13.60 -28.96
C GLY A 215 -12.46 -14.77 -28.69
N GLU A 216 -13.06 -15.91 -28.35
CA GLU A 216 -12.51 -17.19 -28.78
C GLU A 216 -12.30 -17.09 -30.30
N GLN A 217 -11.07 -17.35 -30.70
CA GLN A 217 -10.53 -17.16 -32.03
C GLN A 217 -11.45 -17.82 -33.07
N SER A 218 -12.24 -17.03 -33.80
CA SER A 218 -12.84 -17.46 -35.06
C SER A 218 -12.63 -16.36 -36.07
N GLY A 219 -11.69 -16.62 -36.98
CA GLY A 219 -11.30 -15.67 -38.01
C GLY A 219 -12.46 -15.36 -38.93
N THR A 220 -12.78 -14.08 -39.07
CA THR A 220 -13.25 -13.54 -40.34
C THR A 220 -12.82 -12.09 -40.40
N GLU A 221 -11.84 -11.82 -41.26
CA GLU A 221 -11.43 -10.46 -41.61
C GLU A 221 -12.62 -9.72 -42.22
N ASN A 222 -12.96 -8.55 -41.69
CA ASN A 222 -13.70 -7.58 -42.46
C ASN A 222 -13.10 -6.20 -42.22
N ALA A 223 -12.56 -5.65 -43.31
CA ALA A 223 -11.83 -4.40 -43.37
C ALA A 223 -12.80 -3.20 -43.32
N GLY A 224 -12.46 -2.20 -42.52
CA GLY A 224 -13.11 -0.88 -42.59
C GLY A 224 -13.03 -0.08 -41.29
N GLY A 225 -11.89 0.58 -41.05
CA GLY A 225 -11.77 1.60 -40.00
C GLY A 225 -10.33 1.80 -39.56
N THR A 226 -9.79 3.00 -39.80
CA THR A 226 -8.48 3.55 -39.41
C THR A 226 -7.61 2.71 -38.46
N ASP A 227 -6.44 2.31 -38.97
CA ASP A 227 -5.34 1.58 -38.31
C ASP A 227 -4.99 2.12 -36.92
N ALA A 228 -5.63 1.56 -35.89
CA ALA A 228 -5.03 1.40 -34.59
C ALA A 228 -4.99 -0.10 -34.34
N SER A 229 -3.79 -0.68 -34.30
CA SER A 229 -3.61 -2.09 -33.94
C SER A 229 -4.35 -2.34 -32.61
N PRO A 230 -5.16 -3.40 -32.49
CA PRO A 230 -5.90 -3.67 -31.26
C PRO A 230 -4.90 -3.78 -30.11
N ALA A 231 -5.20 -3.12 -28.98
CA ALA A 231 -4.32 -3.23 -27.82
C ALA A 231 -4.23 -4.68 -27.35
N PRO A 232 -3.07 -5.10 -26.82
CA PRO A 232 -2.90 -6.45 -26.30
C PRO A 232 -3.91 -6.74 -25.19
N THR A 233 -4.28 -8.02 -25.03
CA THR A 233 -5.16 -8.46 -23.94
C THR A 233 -4.41 -8.41 -22.61
N ALA A 234 -5.03 -7.82 -21.57
CA ALA A 234 -4.46 -7.84 -20.23
C ALA A 234 -4.55 -9.23 -19.58
N SER A 235 -3.63 -9.55 -18.67
CA SER A 235 -3.38 -10.82 -18.00
C SER A 235 -2.77 -10.54 -16.63
N ALA A 236 -3.36 -11.09 -15.57
CA ALA A 236 -2.82 -11.00 -14.23
C ALA A 236 -1.56 -11.89 -14.08
N PRO A 237 -0.63 -11.55 -13.18
CA PRO A 237 0.51 -12.41 -12.88
C PRO A 237 0.07 -13.71 -12.22
N SER A 238 0.78 -14.80 -12.46
CA SER A 238 0.56 -16.07 -11.76
C SER A 238 1.06 -16.01 -10.32
N GLU A 239 0.61 -16.95 -9.49
CA GLU A 239 1.15 -17.12 -8.12
C GLU A 239 2.65 -17.35 -8.13
N GLU A 240 3.14 -18.20 -9.03
CA GLU A 240 4.56 -18.51 -9.20
C GLU A 240 5.36 -17.24 -9.55
N GLN A 241 4.85 -16.40 -10.45
CA GLN A 241 5.50 -15.12 -10.77
C GLN A 241 5.54 -14.19 -9.55
N ILE A 242 4.49 -14.14 -8.74
CA ILE A 242 4.47 -13.33 -7.52
C ILE A 242 5.48 -13.86 -6.50
N GLU A 243 5.55 -15.18 -6.31
CA GLU A 243 6.51 -15.83 -5.41
C GLU A 243 7.96 -15.55 -5.85
N ASP A 244 8.28 -15.76 -7.12
CA ASP A 244 9.62 -15.56 -7.69
C ASP A 244 10.14 -14.12 -7.58
N GLY A 245 9.25 -13.12 -7.64
CA GLY A 245 9.64 -11.71 -7.51
C GLY A 245 9.60 -11.17 -6.10
N THR A 246 9.20 -11.97 -5.10
CA THR A 246 9.09 -11.51 -3.71
C THR A 246 10.44 -11.01 -3.18
N ASP A 247 11.54 -11.69 -3.49
CA ASP A 247 12.90 -11.32 -3.05
C ASP A 247 13.43 -10.02 -3.70
N LYS A 248 12.77 -9.54 -4.76
CA LYS A 248 13.13 -8.30 -5.47
C LYS A 248 12.24 -7.11 -5.07
N SER A 249 11.14 -7.36 -4.38
CA SER A 249 10.24 -6.30 -3.91
C SER A 249 10.90 -5.56 -2.75
N THR A 250 10.86 -4.23 -2.78
CA THR A 250 11.21 -3.39 -1.62
C THR A 250 10.02 -3.16 -0.70
N VAL A 251 8.83 -3.61 -1.11
CA VAL A 251 7.60 -3.56 -0.35
C VAL A 251 7.51 -4.75 0.62
N GLU A 252 7.44 -4.44 1.91
CA GLU A 252 7.34 -5.42 3.00
C GLU A 252 6.01 -6.19 2.98
N ASN A 253 6.04 -7.48 2.67
CA ASN A 253 4.83 -8.31 2.57
C ASN A 253 4.45 -9.07 3.86
N HIS A 254 5.33 -9.14 4.88
CA HIS A 254 5.22 -10.15 5.95
C HIS A 254 5.49 -9.72 7.41
N GLY A 255 5.58 -8.44 7.78
CA GLY A 255 5.44 -8.07 9.20
C GLY A 255 6.07 -6.75 9.66
N HIS A 256 5.39 -6.11 10.62
CA HIS A 256 5.77 -4.97 11.47
C HIS A 256 6.98 -4.17 11.01
N GLY A 257 6.69 -3.09 10.26
CA GLY A 257 7.66 -2.16 9.70
C GLY A 257 8.86 -1.93 10.60
N ASP A 258 10.03 -2.18 10.03
CA ASP A 258 11.22 -1.55 10.53
C ASP A 258 11.07 -0.02 10.38
N ASN A 259 11.82 0.73 11.18
CA ASN A 259 11.70 2.19 11.22
C ASN A 259 12.34 2.86 9.97
N ASP A 260 12.33 2.21 8.80
CA ASP A 260 12.89 2.78 7.60
C ASP A 260 11.88 3.70 6.90
N ALA A 261 12.10 5.01 7.07
CA ALA A 261 11.36 6.07 6.41
C ALA A 261 11.41 6.01 4.87
N ARG A 262 12.29 5.19 4.27
CA ARG A 262 12.36 5.00 2.80
C ARG A 262 11.23 4.16 2.23
N THR A 263 10.50 3.42 3.06
CA THR A 263 9.35 2.63 2.61
C THR A 263 8.10 3.49 2.43
N SER A 264 8.05 4.69 3.01
CA SER A 264 6.96 5.64 2.84
C SER A 264 7.38 6.71 1.84
N ALA A 265 6.69 6.82 0.71
CA ALA A 265 6.83 8.01 -0.13
C ALA A 265 6.33 9.23 0.66
N GLU A 266 7.24 9.94 1.32
CA GLU A 266 6.93 11.22 1.95
C GLU A 266 6.55 12.25 0.87
N PRO A 267 5.54 13.10 1.10
CA PRO A 267 5.21 14.17 0.17
C PRO A 267 6.38 15.16 0.06
N VAL A 268 6.82 15.44 -1.16
CA VAL A 268 7.80 16.49 -1.42
C VAL A 268 7.13 17.85 -1.17
N ALA A 269 7.37 18.44 0.01
CA ALA A 269 6.89 19.79 0.31
C ALA A 269 7.55 20.80 -0.64
N ALA A 270 6.74 21.64 -1.28
CA ALA A 270 7.17 22.68 -2.21
C ALA A 270 8.19 23.64 -1.56
N ALA A 271 9.30 23.85 -2.26
CA ALA A 271 10.42 24.68 -1.84
C ALA A 271 10.02 26.16 -1.70
N ASN A 272 9.91 26.66 -0.46
CA ASN A 272 10.03 28.08 -0.14
C ASN A 272 10.39 28.28 1.35
N GLN A 273 11.69 28.23 1.68
CA GLN A 273 12.24 28.87 2.88
C GLN A 273 13.63 29.49 2.59
N PRO A 274 13.98 30.64 3.21
CA PRO A 274 15.15 31.42 2.85
C PRO A 274 16.46 30.82 3.37
N LYS A 275 17.51 30.92 2.56
CA LYS A 275 18.87 30.46 2.85
C LYS A 275 19.58 31.41 3.82
N ALA A 276 19.89 30.95 5.03
CA ALA A 276 20.77 31.66 5.95
C ALA A 276 22.25 31.28 5.69
N ALA A 277 23.08 32.31 5.52
CA ALA A 277 24.54 32.20 5.45
C ALA A 277 25.12 31.90 6.84
N GLY A 278 26.18 31.09 6.87
CA GLY A 278 26.62 30.35 8.07
C GLY A 278 27.26 31.15 9.20
N ALA A 279 27.36 30.46 10.34
CA ALA A 279 28.46 30.51 11.30
C ALA A 279 28.35 29.27 12.19
N THR A 280 29.47 28.60 12.47
CA THR A 280 29.59 27.44 13.34
C THR A 280 29.40 27.84 14.80
N GLU A 281 28.34 27.34 15.45
CA GLU A 281 28.29 27.19 16.90
C GLU A 281 27.76 25.80 17.27
N ASN A 282 28.44 25.16 18.22
CA ASN A 282 28.25 23.78 18.65
C ASN A 282 26.82 23.49 19.12
N LEU A 283 26.19 22.46 18.56
CA LEU A 283 24.96 21.86 19.09
C LEU A 283 25.23 20.40 19.51
N ALA A 284 25.15 20.20 20.83
CA ALA A 284 24.94 18.96 21.58
C ALA A 284 25.61 17.67 21.07
N GLU A 285 26.81 17.42 21.61
CA GLU A 285 27.44 16.10 21.70
C GLU A 285 26.69 15.25 22.75
N THR A 286 25.89 14.27 22.33
CA THR A 286 25.34 13.27 23.26
C THR A 286 26.39 12.20 23.52
N GLY A 287 27.16 12.40 24.59
CA GLY A 287 28.20 11.48 25.06
C GLY A 287 27.63 10.12 25.48
N GLY A 288 28.10 9.06 24.83
CA GLY A 288 28.08 7.70 25.36
C GLY A 288 29.43 7.39 25.99
N ASP A 289 29.47 7.26 27.32
CA ASP A 289 30.66 6.79 28.04
C ASP A 289 30.60 5.26 28.26
N SER A 290 31.79 4.68 28.44
CA SER A 290 32.15 3.28 28.70
C SER A 290 31.43 2.59 29.88
N GLY A 291 30.57 3.30 30.63
CA GLY A 291 29.73 2.74 31.69
C GLY A 291 28.40 2.12 31.22
N THR A 292 28.00 2.37 29.98
CA THR A 292 26.71 1.91 29.40
C THR A 292 26.47 0.39 29.47
N PRO A 293 27.45 -0.51 29.23
CA PRO A 293 27.22 -1.94 29.34
C PRO A 293 27.05 -2.42 30.80
N TYR A 294 27.63 -1.72 31.78
CA TYR A 294 27.54 -2.12 33.19
C TYR A 294 26.19 -1.81 33.83
N ILE A 295 25.52 -0.74 33.37
CA ILE A 295 24.15 -0.39 33.81
C ILE A 295 23.13 -1.40 33.27
N ALA A 296 23.32 -1.90 32.04
CA ALA A 296 22.47 -2.94 31.45
C ALA A 296 22.58 -4.28 32.19
N VAL A 297 23.79 -4.68 32.62
CA VAL A 297 24.01 -5.92 33.37
C VAL A 297 23.48 -5.81 34.82
N ALA A 298 23.62 -4.66 35.46
CA ALA A 298 23.06 -4.42 36.80
C ALA A 298 21.52 -4.49 36.83
N GLY A 299 20.86 -4.03 35.76
CA GLY A 299 19.40 -4.13 35.61
C GLY A 299 18.88 -5.57 35.56
N ALA A 300 19.58 -6.45 34.85
CA ALA A 300 19.21 -7.87 34.75
C ALA A 300 19.35 -8.62 36.08
N ALA A 301 20.39 -8.31 36.87
CA ALA A 301 20.61 -8.93 38.18
C ALA A 301 19.55 -8.52 39.22
N ALA A 302 19.06 -7.28 39.18
CA ALA A 302 17.99 -6.81 40.06
C ALA A 302 16.65 -7.51 39.79
N LEU A 303 16.34 -7.78 38.51
CA LEU A 303 15.12 -8.49 38.09
C LEU A 303 15.11 -9.97 38.51
N ALA A 304 16.26 -10.64 38.45
CA ALA A 304 16.40 -12.03 38.88
C ALA A 304 16.25 -12.20 40.41
N LEU A 305 16.79 -11.24 41.19
CA LEU A 305 16.66 -11.28 42.65
C LEU A 305 15.25 -10.95 43.13
N GLY A 306 14.56 -10.01 42.45
CA GLY A 306 13.17 -9.66 42.76
C GLY A 306 12.20 -10.82 42.53
N SER A 307 12.37 -11.57 41.44
CA SER A 307 11.52 -12.72 41.12
C SER A 307 11.73 -13.89 42.10
N ALA A 308 12.97 -14.19 42.50
CA ALA A 308 13.26 -15.21 43.51
C ALA A 308 12.62 -14.91 44.89
N ALA A 309 12.63 -13.64 45.33
CA ALA A 309 11.99 -13.23 46.58
C ALA A 309 10.46 -13.38 46.53
N LEU A 310 9.84 -13.08 45.39
CA LEU A 310 8.40 -13.25 45.18
C LEU A 310 8.00 -14.73 45.27
N PHE A 311 8.70 -15.63 44.59
CA PHE A 311 8.43 -17.08 44.63
C PHE A 311 8.64 -17.67 46.04
N ALA A 312 9.64 -17.21 46.79
CA ALA A 312 9.86 -17.64 48.16
C ALA A 312 8.74 -17.19 49.13
N SER A 313 8.17 -15.99 48.90
CA SER A 313 7.07 -15.46 49.74
C SER A 313 5.75 -16.20 49.52
N VAL A 314 5.45 -16.62 48.28
CA VAL A 314 4.26 -17.39 47.93
C VAL A 314 4.35 -18.83 48.48
N ARG A 315 5.53 -19.45 48.43
CA ARG A 315 5.76 -20.78 49.03
C ARG A 315 5.59 -20.80 50.56
N ARG A 316 6.03 -19.76 51.29
CA ARG A 316 5.85 -19.70 52.75
C ARG A 316 4.38 -19.57 53.18
N ARG A 317 3.54 -18.88 52.39
CA ARG A 317 2.10 -18.77 52.66
C ARG A 317 1.34 -20.09 52.43
N ALA A 318 1.81 -20.93 51.50
CA ALA A 318 1.17 -22.23 51.22
C ALA A 318 1.44 -23.29 52.31
N VAL A 319 2.56 -23.19 53.04
CA VAL A 319 2.95 -24.19 54.06
C VAL A 319 2.40 -23.86 55.47
N GLY A 320 2.08 -22.59 55.75
CA GLY A 320 1.55 -22.15 57.05
C GLY A 320 0.05 -22.45 57.29
N GLY A 321 -0.69 -22.94 56.29
CA GLY A 321 -2.14 -23.13 56.36
C GLY A 321 -2.63 -24.52 56.75
N ARG A 322 -1.75 -25.49 57.07
CA ARG A 322 -2.15 -26.91 57.23
C ARG A 322 -1.89 -27.55 58.60
N ALA A 323 -1.62 -26.76 59.65
CA ALA A 323 -1.54 -27.28 61.02
C ALA A 323 -2.61 -26.60 61.89
N GLY A 324 -3.79 -27.23 61.98
CA GLY A 324 -4.91 -26.71 62.77
C GLY A 324 -6.20 -27.50 62.58
N ARG A 325 -6.18 -28.79 62.94
CA ARG A 325 -7.34 -29.55 63.45
C ARG A 325 -6.85 -30.83 64.12
#